data_AF-A0A7K0MH49-F1
#
_entry.id   AF-A0A7K0MH49-F1
#
_cell.length_a   1.000
_cell.length_b   1.000
_cell.length_c   1.000
_cell.angle_alpha   90.00
_cell.angle_beta   90.00
_cell.angle_gamma   90.00
#
_symmetry.space_group_name_H-M   'P 1'
#
loop_
_entity.id
_entity.type
_entity.pdbx_description
1 polymer ?
#
loop_
_entity_poly.entity_id
_entity_poly.type
_entity_poly.pdbx_seq_one_letter_code
_entity_poly.pdbx_strand_id
1 'polypeptide(L)'
;MTTPEIDPRDPQLRLARLLDPGTVQLISPVDKSGMLAATGLIKGNRVVVFASDATFQGGALGVDGAQVILTAYREAMATQLP
;
A
#
# COMPACT_ATOMS: atom_id res chain seq x y z
N MET A 1 -8.07 -28.54 5.82
CA MET A 1 -8.43 -27.52 4.82
C MET A 1 -7.27 -26.55 4.72
N THR A 2 -6.53 -26.57 3.61
CA THR A 2 -5.42 -25.65 3.36
C THR A 2 -5.99 -24.30 2.94
N THR A 3 -5.77 -23.27 3.76
CA THR A 3 -6.02 -21.88 3.34
C THR A 3 -5.21 -21.61 2.07
N PRO A 4 -5.80 -21.04 1.00
CA PRO A 4 -5.04 -20.70 -0.19
C PRO A 4 -3.90 -19.77 0.20
N GLU A 5 -2.68 -20.12 -0.21
CA GLU A 5 -1.48 -19.34 0.06
C GLU A 5 -1.57 -18.01 -0.70
N ILE A 6 -1.53 -16.90 0.03
CA ILE A 6 -1.57 -15.55 -0.55
C ILE A 6 -0.26 -15.30 -1.30
N ASP A 7 -0.34 -14.80 -2.54
CA ASP A 7 0.86 -14.48 -3.34
C ASP A 7 1.78 -13.54 -2.54
N PRO A 8 3.07 -13.88 -2.34
CA PRO A 8 3.99 -13.06 -1.56
C PRO A 8 4.20 -11.64 -2.13
N ARG A 9 3.80 -11.42 -3.40
CA ARG A 9 3.85 -10.14 -4.10
C ARG A 9 2.63 -9.27 -3.85
N ASP A 10 1.57 -9.81 -3.26
CA ASP A 10 0.35 -9.07 -2.93
C ASP A 10 0.71 -7.81 -2.12
N PRO A 11 0.25 -6.62 -2.57
CA PRO A 11 0.64 -5.37 -1.95
C PRO A 11 0.11 -5.24 -0.52
N GLN A 12 -1.07 -5.78 -0.19
CA GLN A 12 -1.60 -5.73 1.18
C GLN A 12 -0.73 -6.55 2.13
N LEU A 13 -0.32 -7.75 1.72
CA LEU A 13 0.59 -8.59 2.48
C LEU A 13 1.94 -7.89 2.70
N ARG A 14 2.47 -7.21 1.67
CA ARG A 14 3.73 -6.46 1.77
C ARG A 14 3.62 -5.26 2.71
N LEU A 15 2.53 -4.48 2.63
CA LEU A 15 2.27 -3.37 3.55
C LEU A 15 2.11 -3.86 4.99
N ALA A 16 1.37 -4.95 5.21
CA ALA A 16 1.18 -5.56 6.53
C ALA A 16 2.48 -6.13 7.13
N ARG A 17 3.46 -6.52 6.30
CA ARG A 17 4.80 -6.95 6.74
C ARG A 17 5.71 -5.77 7.09
N LEU A 18 5.51 -4.61 6.48
CA LEU A 18 6.33 -3.41 6.70
C LEU A 18 5.86 -2.61 7.92
N LEU A 19 4.54 -2.44 8.04
CA LEU A 19 3.92 -1.66 9.10
C LEU A 19 3.75 -2.48 10.37
N ASP A 20 3.72 -1.79 11.51
CA ASP A 20 3.48 -2.41 12.81
C ASP A 20 2.12 -3.13 12.81
N PRO A 21 2.00 -4.33 13.41
CA PRO A 21 0.77 -5.12 13.38
C PRO A 21 -0.47 -4.35 13.85
N GLY A 22 -1.55 -4.45 13.07
CA GLY A 22 -2.84 -3.80 13.39
C GLY A 22 -2.91 -2.30 13.12
N THR A 23 -1.87 -1.70 12.53
CA THR A 23 -1.83 -0.25 12.27
C THR A 23 -2.17 0.14 10.84
N VAL A 24 -2.28 -0.83 9.92
CA VAL A 24 -2.55 -0.59 8.50
C VAL A 24 -3.94 0.04 8.31
N GLN A 25 -3.97 1.21 7.68
CA GLN A 25 -5.19 1.91 7.28
C GLN A 25 -5.08 2.27 5.80
N LEU A 26 -5.88 1.63 4.95
CA LEU A 26 -5.86 1.88 3.51
C LEU A 26 -6.40 3.29 3.21
N ILE A 27 -5.71 4.00 2.32
CA ILE A 27 -6.11 5.34 1.84
C ILE A 27 -6.36 5.38 0.33
N SER A 28 -6.27 4.22 -0.33
CA SER A 28 -6.74 3.99 -1.68
C SER A 28 -7.58 2.72 -1.76
N PRO A 29 -8.44 2.57 -2.78
CA PRO A 29 -9.15 1.33 -3.03
C PRO A 29 -8.19 0.15 -3.28
N VAL A 30 -8.66 -1.07 -3.00
CA VAL A 30 -8.02 -2.31 -3.44
C VAL A 30 -8.62 -2.67 -4.81
N ASP A 31 -7.93 -2.28 -5.88
CA ASP A 31 -8.38 -2.47 -7.26
C ASP A 31 -7.22 -2.86 -8.20
N LYS A 32 -7.47 -2.81 -9.51
CA LYS A 32 -6.48 -3.15 -10.55
C LYS A 32 -5.70 -1.93 -11.05
N SER A 33 -5.58 -0.86 -10.26
CA SER A 33 -4.74 0.30 -10.58
C SER A 33 -3.24 -0.03 -10.65
N GLY A 34 -2.84 -1.18 -10.09
CA GLY A 34 -1.45 -1.62 -10.02
C GLY A 34 -0.69 -1.04 -8.82
N MET A 35 -1.36 -0.30 -7.94
CA MET A 35 -0.77 0.35 -6.76
C MET A 35 -1.74 0.29 -5.58
N LEU A 36 -1.22 0.30 -4.36
CA LEU A 36 -2.00 0.42 -3.13
C LEU A 36 -1.30 1.36 -2.15
N ALA A 37 -2.06 2.26 -1.53
CA ALA A 37 -1.56 3.20 -0.52
C ALA A 37 -2.23 2.98 0.84
N ALA A 38 -1.45 3.18 1.91
CA ALA A 38 -1.91 3.08 3.29
C ALA A 38 -1.16 4.05 4.21
N THR A 39 -1.74 4.30 5.38
CA THR A 39 -1.02 4.85 6.54
C THR A 39 -0.87 3.77 7.61
N GLY A 40 0.09 3.95 8.50
CA GLY A 40 0.30 3.06 9.63
C GLY A 40 1.45 3.52 10.50
N LEU A 41 1.99 2.62 11.33
CA LEU A 41 3.16 2.90 12.15
C LEU A 41 4.36 2.06 11.68
N ILE A 42 5.56 2.60 11.79
CA ILE A 42 6.83 1.85 11.73
C ILE A 42 7.58 2.16 13.02
N LYS A 43 7.73 1.15 13.88
CA LYS A 43 8.34 1.30 15.21
C LYS A 43 7.68 2.44 16.00
N GLY A 44 6.35 2.52 15.95
CA GLY A 44 5.55 3.55 16.61
C GLY A 44 5.47 4.91 15.90
N ASN A 45 6.23 5.13 14.81
CA ASN A 45 6.20 6.39 14.08
C ASN A 45 5.17 6.33 12.94
N ARG A 46 4.29 7.33 12.86
CA ARG A 46 3.28 7.42 11.80
C ARG A 46 3.96 7.66 10.45
N VAL A 47 3.56 6.89 9.43
CA VAL A 47 4.10 6.98 8.06
C VAL A 47 2.97 6.86 7.03
N VAL A 48 3.23 7.36 5.83
CA VAL A 48 2.43 7.07 4.64
C VAL A 48 3.24 6.18 3.71
N VAL A 49 2.64 5.09 3.23
CA VAL A 49 3.33 4.11 2.39
C VAL A 49 2.48 3.75 1.19
N PHE A 50 3.13 3.36 0.10
CA PHE A 50 2.49 2.74 -1.04
C PHE A 50 3.34 1.61 -1.59
N ALA A 51 2.70 0.64 -2.22
CA ALA A 51 3.35 -0.50 -2.85
C ALA A 51 2.73 -0.77 -4.22
N SER A 52 3.55 -1.14 -5.20
CA SER A 52 3.08 -1.66 -6.47
C SER A 52 2.51 -3.08 -6.31
N ASP A 53 1.44 -3.36 -7.03
CA ASP A 53 0.84 -4.68 -7.12
C ASP A 53 1.50 -5.49 -8.24
N ALA A 54 2.51 -6.27 -7.88
CA ALA A 54 3.21 -7.12 -8.84
C ALA A 54 2.41 -8.38 -9.26
N THR A 55 1.22 -8.61 -8.70
CA THR A 55 0.30 -9.66 -9.15
C THR A 55 -0.49 -9.21 -10.39
N PHE A 56 -0.59 -7.90 -10.64
CA PHE A 56 -1.27 -7.31 -11.79
C PHE A 56 -0.27 -6.65 -12.74
N GLN A 57 -0.16 -7.18 -13.97
CA GLN A 57 0.74 -6.66 -15.01
C GLN A 57 2.20 -6.44 -14.54
N GLY A 58 2.66 -7.20 -13.54
CA GLY A 58 3.99 -7.05 -12.95
C GLY A 58 4.21 -5.75 -12.17
N GLY A 59 3.15 -5.01 -11.81
CA GLY A 59 3.25 -3.74 -11.10
C GLY A 59 3.54 -2.55 -12.03
N ALA A 60 3.11 -2.64 -13.30
CA ALA A 60 3.24 -1.57 -14.27
C ALA A 60 2.48 -0.31 -13.80
N LEU A 61 3.13 0.85 -13.89
CA LEU A 61 2.54 2.12 -13.48
C LEU A 61 1.70 2.74 -14.60
N GLY A 62 0.38 2.64 -14.48
CA GLY A 62 -0.60 3.34 -15.33
C GLY A 62 -1.08 4.65 -14.71
N VAL A 63 -2.05 5.29 -15.37
CA VAL A 63 -2.68 6.54 -14.90
C VAL A 63 -3.35 6.35 -13.53
N ASP A 64 -4.12 5.27 -13.37
CA ASP A 64 -4.82 4.97 -12.11
C ASP A 64 -3.82 4.73 -10.97
N GLY A 65 -2.75 3.98 -11.22
CA GLY A 65 -1.67 3.76 -10.25
C GLY A 65 -0.94 5.07 -9.88
N ALA A 66 -0.73 5.96 -10.85
CA ALA A 66 -0.13 7.27 -10.59
C ALA A 66 -1.03 8.14 -9.69
N GLN A 67 -2.36 8.03 -9.84
CA GLN A 67 -3.31 8.71 -8.97
C GLN A 67 -3.25 8.19 -7.52
N VAL A 68 -3.02 6.88 -7.31
CA VAL A 68 -2.78 6.30 -5.97
C VAL A 68 -1.52 6.88 -5.33
N ILE A 69 -0.42 6.98 -6.09
CA ILE A 69 0.84 7.59 -5.61
C ILE A 69 0.61 9.06 -5.22
N LEU A 70 -0.11 9.82 -6.05
CA LEU A 70 -0.43 11.21 -5.77
C LEU A 70 -1.27 11.37 -4.50
N THR A 71 -2.25 10.48 -4.27
CA THR A 71 -3.03 10.44 -3.02
C THR A 71 -2.13 10.23 -1.81
N ALA A 72 -1.18 9.29 -1.88
CA ALA A 72 -0.21 9.06 -0.80
C ALA A 72 0.66 10.30 -0.53
N TYR A 73 1.22 10.93 -1.57
CA TYR A 73 2.01 12.15 -1.39
C TYR A 73 1.20 13.32 -0.82
N ARG A 74 -0.05 13.51 -1.28
CA ARG A 74 -0.93 14.55 -0.73
C ARG A 74 -1.19 14.33 0.76
N GLU A 75 -1.44 13.08 1.16
CA GLU A 75 -1.64 12.73 2.57
C GLU A 75 -0.37 13.00 3.39
N ALA A 76 0.78 12.52 2.92
CA ALA A 76 2.07 12.70 3.59
C ALA A 76 2.41 14.20 3.77
N MET A 77 2.19 15.01 2.73
CA MET A 77 2.41 16.45 2.79
C MET A 77 1.43 17.16 3.73
N ALA A 78 0.14 16.81 3.69
CA ALA A 78 -0.89 17.43 4.52
C ALA A 78 -0.68 17.13 6.01
N THR A 79 -0.16 15.94 6.33
CA THR A 79 0.06 15.46 7.70
C THR A 79 1.49 15.63 8.18
N GLN A 80 2.39 16.13 7.32
CA GLN A 80 3.83 16.26 7.55
C GLN A 80 4.50 14.95 7.98
N LEU A 81 4.08 13.85 7.37
CA LEU A 81 4.60 12.52 7.63
C LEU A 81 5.63 12.09 6.59
N PRO A 82 6.58 11.22 6.96
CA PRO A 82 7.44 10.55 6.00
C PRO A 82 6.66 9.57 5.12
#